data_AF-A0A6N8CTZ0-F1
#
_entry.id   AF-A0A6N8CTZ0-F1
#
_cell.length_a   1.000
_cell.length_b   1.000
_cell.length_c   1.000
_cell.angle_alpha   90.00
_cell.angle_beta   90.00
_cell.angle_gamma   90.00
#
_symmetry.space_group_name_H-M   'P 1'
#
loop_
_entity.id
_entity.type
_entity.pdbx_description
1 polymer ?
#
loop_
_entity_poly.entity_id
_entity_poly.type
_entity_poly.pdbx_seq_one_letter_code
_entity_poly.pdbx_strand_id
1 'polypeptide(L)'
;MNDDRRRIIIYNSIGLFIMCINIIVFFTFVYILLDVFDLGIIIDHHDAYSKMPLWADHASRTLYFSAITLLSVGYGDISPFGLSRGVATIEAIIGYILPAVITVQYISLFPFKNKK
;
A
#
# COMPACT_ATOMS: atom_id res chain seq x y z
N MET A 1 17.59 7.45 -28.11
CA MET A 1 16.81 7.51 -26.85
C MET A 1 17.79 7.14 -25.73
N ASN A 2 18.25 8.12 -24.94
CA ASN A 2 19.43 7.97 -24.06
C ASN A 2 19.25 6.81 -23.06
N ASP A 3 20.15 5.83 -23.12
CA ASP A 3 20.15 4.66 -22.23
C ASP A 3 20.23 5.08 -20.75
N ASP A 4 20.90 6.20 -20.46
CA ASP A 4 21.00 6.79 -19.12
C ASP A 4 19.66 7.25 -18.54
N ARG A 5 18.81 7.88 -19.36
CA ARG A 5 17.48 8.33 -18.92
C ARG A 5 16.57 7.15 -18.61
N ARG A 6 16.67 6.08 -19.42
CA ARG A 6 15.90 4.84 -19.20
C ARG A 6 16.32 4.17 -17.89
N ARG A 7 17.64 4.12 -17.60
CA ARG A 7 18.17 3.57 -16.35
C ARG A 7 17.66 4.34 -15.13
N ILE A 8 17.74 5.66 -15.14
CA ILE A 8 17.27 6.51 -14.02
C ILE A 8 15.78 6.27 -13.73
N ILE A 9 14.95 6.16 -14.76
CA ILE A 9 13.51 5.88 -14.59
C ILE A 9 13.29 4.48 -14.01
N ILE A 10 14.00 3.47 -14.51
CA ILE A 10 13.90 2.11 -13.97
C ILE A 10 14.29 2.10 -12.49
N TYR A 11 15.38 2.79 -12.11
CA TYR A 11 15.79 2.91 -10.71
C TYR A 11 14.74 3.63 -9.86
N ASN A 12 14.16 4.73 -10.34
CA ASN A 12 13.12 5.46 -9.62
C ASN A 12 11.84 4.64 -9.46
N SER A 13 11.39 3.93 -10.51
CA SER A 13 10.22 3.04 -10.44
C SER A 13 10.45 1.87 -9.47
N ILE A 14 11.63 1.25 -9.47
CA ILE A 14 11.99 0.21 -8.51
C ILE A 14 12.01 0.79 -7.09
N GLY A 15 12.56 1.99 -6.91
CA GLY A 15 12.58 2.70 -5.63
C GLY A 15 11.17 2.94 -5.08
N LEU A 16 10.23 3.37 -5.93
CA LEU A 16 8.82 3.49 -5.54
C LEU A 16 8.20 2.16 -5.12
N PHE A 17 8.47 1.09 -5.87
CA PHE A 17 7.92 -0.22 -5.55
C PHE A 17 8.43 -0.73 -4.19
N ILE A 18 9.72 -0.56 -3.91
CA ILE A 18 10.32 -0.88 -2.61
C ILE A 18 9.71 -0.01 -1.51
N MET A 19 9.53 1.29 -1.75
CA MET A 19 8.87 2.19 -0.80
C MET A 19 7.43 1.74 -0.49
N CYS A 20 6.65 1.32 -1.50
CA CYS A 20 5.31 0.79 -1.31
C CYS A 20 5.31 -0.45 -0.40
N ILE A 21 6.20 -1.41 -0.67
CA ILE A 21 6.32 -2.62 0.17
C ILE A 21 6.67 -2.24 1.62
N ASN A 22 7.60 -1.30 1.82
CA ASN A 22 7.95 -0.85 3.18
C ASN A 22 6.76 -0.20 3.89
N ILE A 23 5.96 0.61 3.19
CA ILE A 23 4.75 1.21 3.75
C ILE A 23 3.75 0.11 4.13
N ILE A 24 3.49 -0.85 3.24
CA ILE A 24 2.58 -1.97 3.52
C ILE A 24 3.04 -2.73 4.76
N VAL A 25 4.32 -3.11 4.83
CA VAL A 25 4.87 -3.85 5.97
C VAL A 25 4.78 -3.03 7.26
N PHE A 26 5.07 -1.73 7.20
CA PHE A 26 4.99 -0.83 8.35
C PHE A 26 3.55 -0.71 8.88
N PHE A 27 2.58 -0.45 8.00
CA PHE A 27 1.18 -0.34 8.38
C PHE A 27 0.61 -1.67 8.86
N THR A 28 0.99 -2.79 8.23
CA THR A 28 0.67 -4.14 8.71
C THR A 28 1.10 -4.32 10.17
N PHE A 29 2.33 -3.92 10.49
CA PHE A 29 2.84 -4.00 11.86
C PHE A 29 2.04 -3.10 12.82
N VAL A 30 1.69 -1.89 12.40
CA VAL A 30 0.85 -0.96 13.18
C VAL A 30 -0.54 -1.55 13.44
N TYR A 31 -1.17 -2.19 12.46
CA TYR A 31 -2.47 -2.82 12.63
C TYR A 31 -2.43 -4.00 13.60
N ILE A 32 -1.42 -4.87 13.50
CA ILE A 32 -1.22 -5.96 14.47
C ILE A 32 -1.04 -5.38 15.88
N LEU A 33 -0.28 -4.28 16.01
CA LEU A 33 -0.08 -3.63 17.28
C LEU A 33 -1.40 -3.07 17.85
N LEU A 34 -2.23 -2.41 17.02
CA LEU A 34 -3.54 -1.90 17.42
C LEU A 34 -4.51 -3.00 17.86
N ASP A 35 -4.46 -4.14 17.19
CA ASP A 35 -5.26 -5.31 17.52
C ASP A 35 -4.82 -5.91 18.88
N VAL A 36 -3.51 -6.01 19.13
CA VAL A 36 -2.97 -6.48 20.43
C VAL A 36 -3.33 -5.57 21.60
N PHE A 37 -3.45 -4.26 21.37
CA PHE A 37 -3.89 -3.30 22.39
C PHE A 37 -5.42 -3.21 22.54
N ASP A 38 -6.19 -3.97 21.78
CA ASP A 38 -7.66 -3.95 21.77
C ASP A 38 -8.24 -2.56 21.41
N LEU A 39 -7.45 -1.75 20.68
CA LEU A 39 -7.80 -0.38 20.29
C LEU A 39 -8.39 -0.29 18.88
N GLY A 40 -8.20 -1.34 18.07
CA GLY A 40 -8.74 -1.40 16.73
C GLY A 40 -8.60 -2.78 16.12
N ILE A 41 -9.75 -3.41 15.85
CA ILE A 41 -9.83 -4.77 15.32
C ILE A 41 -10.09 -4.70 13.82
N ILE A 42 -9.48 -5.63 13.08
CA ILE A 42 -9.74 -5.85 11.67
C ILE A 42 -10.65 -7.07 11.55
N ILE A 43 -11.85 -6.87 10.99
CA ILE A 43 -12.86 -7.94 10.86
C ILE A 43 -12.91 -8.40 9.41
N ASP A 44 -12.73 -9.70 9.22
CA ASP A 44 -12.91 -10.39 7.96
C ASP A 44 -14.35 -10.95 7.89
N HIS A 45 -15.09 -10.57 6.85
CA HIS A 45 -16.48 -10.99 6.67
C HIS A 45 -16.63 -12.32 5.94
N HIS A 46 -15.56 -12.87 5.37
CA HIS A 46 -15.57 -14.19 4.78
C HIS A 46 -14.95 -15.17 5.79
N ASP A 47 -15.69 -16.22 6.12
CA ASP A 47 -15.24 -17.32 6.98
C ASP A 47 -13.98 -17.96 6.38
N ALA A 48 -12.82 -17.41 6.73
CA ALA A 48 -11.56 -17.95 6.28
C ALA A 48 -11.22 -19.16 7.15
N TYR A 49 -11.78 -20.29 6.72
CA TYR A 49 -11.28 -21.61 7.00
C TYR A 49 -9.91 -21.78 6.35
N SER A 50 -8.90 -21.09 6.89
CA SER A 50 -7.52 -21.30 6.50
C SER A 50 -6.99 -22.55 7.25
N LYS A 51 -6.31 -23.45 6.53
CA LYS A 51 -5.61 -24.60 7.14
C LYS A 51 -4.25 -24.21 7.73
N MET A 52 -4.00 -22.91 7.92
CA MET A 52 -2.72 -22.34 8.36
C MET A 52 -2.72 -22.11 9.88
N PRO A 53 -1.52 -21.99 10.50
CA PRO A 53 -1.44 -21.62 11.90
C PRO A 53 -2.03 -20.21 12.11
N LEU A 54 -2.79 -20.04 13.20
CA LEU A 54 -3.60 -18.85 13.52
C LEU A 54 -2.83 -17.52 13.36
N TRP A 55 -1.57 -17.49 13.77
CA TRP A 55 -0.71 -16.30 13.69
C TRP A 55 -0.33 -15.92 12.25
N ALA A 56 -0.11 -16.91 11.38
CA ALA A 56 0.27 -16.68 9.99
C ALA A 56 -0.94 -16.23 9.16
N ASP A 57 -2.11 -16.78 9.48
CA ASP A 57 -3.37 -16.36 8.89
C ASP A 57 -3.73 -14.92 9.29
N HIS A 58 -3.56 -14.56 10.57
CA HIS A 58 -3.77 -13.18 11.01
C HIS A 58 -2.84 -12.18 10.32
N ALA A 59 -1.54 -12.51 10.25
CA ALA A 59 -0.55 -11.65 9.61
C ALA A 59 -0.80 -11.50 8.09
N SER A 60 -1.19 -12.58 7.39
CA SER A 60 -1.46 -12.53 5.96
C SER A 60 -2.69 -11.69 5.62
N ARG A 61 -3.78 -11.83 6.40
CA ARG A 61 -4.99 -11.01 6.25
C ARG A 61 -4.72 -9.54 6.52
N THR A 62 -3.96 -9.24 7.57
CA THR A 62 -3.61 -7.86 7.91
C THR A 62 -2.70 -7.23 6.84
N LEU A 63 -1.76 -8.00 6.30
CA LEU A 63 -0.91 -7.56 5.20
C LEU A 63 -1.72 -7.28 3.94
N TYR A 64 -2.63 -8.19 3.61
CA TYR A 64 -3.57 -8.01 2.50
C TYR A 64 -4.43 -6.76 2.68
N PHE A 65 -4.96 -6.52 3.89
CA PHE A 65 -5.73 -5.31 4.22
C PHE A 65 -4.93 -4.02 3.99
N SER A 66 -3.69 -3.96 4.46
CA SER A 66 -2.79 -2.83 4.22
C SER A 66 -2.51 -2.63 2.73
N ALA A 67 -2.25 -3.70 1.97
CA ALA A 67 -2.01 -3.61 0.54
C ALA A 67 -3.22 -3.05 -0.24
N ILE A 68 -4.44 -3.55 0.01
CA ILE A 68 -5.65 -3.06 -0.68
C ILE A 68 -6.02 -1.63 -0.25
N THR A 69 -5.63 -1.22 0.97
CA THR A 69 -5.84 0.15 1.48
C THR A 69 -4.87 1.13 0.83
N LEU A 70 -3.57 0.81 0.82
CA LEU A 70 -2.55 1.63 0.17
C LEU A 70 -2.81 1.78 -1.33
N LEU A 71 -3.26 0.71 -1.99
CA LEU A 71 -3.62 0.77 -3.42
C LEU A 71 -5.01 1.36 -3.68
N SER A 72 -5.75 1.74 -2.63
CA SER A 72 -7.12 2.26 -2.71
C SER A 72 -8.08 1.33 -3.48
N VAL A 73 -7.84 0.02 -3.44
CA VAL A 73 -8.70 -1.01 -4.04
C VAL A 73 -9.90 -1.27 -3.13
N GLY A 74 -9.64 -1.52 -1.85
CA GLY A 74 -10.66 -1.65 -0.80
C GLY A 74 -11.86 -2.53 -1.15
N TYR A 75 -11.64 -3.83 -1.42
CA TYR A 75 -12.72 -4.77 -1.80
C TYR A 75 -13.88 -4.84 -0.80
N GLY A 76 -13.65 -4.48 0.46
CA GLY A 76 -14.66 -4.44 1.52
C GLY A 76 -14.94 -5.80 2.17
N ASP A 77 -14.17 -6.83 1.80
CA ASP A 77 -14.10 -8.12 2.47
C ASP A 77 -13.57 -7.99 3.90
N ILE A 78 -12.54 -7.17 4.07
CA ILE A 78 -11.92 -6.85 5.34
C ILE A 78 -12.18 -5.39 5.69
N SER A 79 -12.69 -5.13 6.89
CA SER A 79 -13.03 -3.79 7.36
C SER A 79 -12.38 -3.45 8.69
N PRO A 80 -11.76 -2.26 8.83
CA PRO A 80 -11.19 -1.82 10.09
C PRO A 80 -12.27 -1.20 10.99
N PHE A 81 -12.17 -1.45 12.29
CA PHE A 81 -12.98 -0.83 13.33
C PHE A 81 -12.10 -0.15 14.38
N GLY A 82 -12.69 0.73 15.19
CA GLY A 82 -11.95 1.48 16.22
C GLY A 82 -10.90 2.44 15.62
N LEU A 83 -9.72 2.52 16.25
CA LEU A 83 -8.63 3.41 15.81
C LEU A 83 -7.99 2.98 14.48
N SER A 84 -8.12 1.70 14.10
CA SER A 84 -7.64 1.19 12.81
C SER A 84 -8.28 1.90 11.62
N ARG A 85 -9.49 2.48 11.78
CA ARG A 85 -10.12 3.34 10.75
C ARG A 85 -9.32 4.61 10.47
N GLY A 86 -8.84 5.26 11.52
CA GLY A 86 -8.04 6.48 11.38
C GLY A 86 -6.71 6.18 10.69
N VAL A 87 -6.06 5.09 11.08
CA VAL A 87 -4.83 4.61 10.45
C VAL A 87 -5.04 4.25 8.98
N ALA A 88 -6.12 3.52 8.65
CA ALA A 88 -6.46 3.18 7.27
C ALA A 88 -6.74 4.42 6.41
N THR A 89 -7.34 5.45 6.99
CA THR A 89 -7.56 6.73 6.29
C THR A 89 -6.23 7.40 5.95
N ILE A 90 -5.28 7.44 6.90
CA ILE A 90 -3.95 8.01 6.68
C ILE A 90 -3.18 7.19 5.63
N GLU A 91 -3.25 5.87 5.70
CA GLU A 91 -2.63 4.97 4.73
C GLU A 91 -3.17 5.19 3.31
N ALA A 92 -4.50 5.33 3.17
CA ALA A 92 -5.13 5.62 1.88
C ALA A 92 -4.71 6.98 1.32
N ILE A 93 -4.54 8.00 2.16
CA ILE A 93 -4.02 9.31 1.74
C ILE A 93 -2.61 9.19 1.18
N ILE A 94 -1.74 8.40 1.82
CA ILE A 94 -0.39 8.13 1.33
C ILE A 94 -0.47 7.38 -0.01
N GLY A 95 -1.36 6.39 -0.09
CA GLY A 95 -1.65 5.61 -1.29
C GLY A 95 -2.03 6.46 -2.49
N TYR A 96 -2.86 7.48 -2.27
CA TYR A 96 -3.31 8.41 -3.31
C TYR A 96 -2.17 9.22 -3.95
N ILE A 97 -1.04 9.41 -3.25
CA ILE A 97 0.12 10.14 -3.76
C ILE A 97 0.92 9.28 -4.77
N LEU A 98 0.88 7.95 -4.66
CA LEU A 98 1.63 7.02 -5.52
C LEU A 98 1.40 7.24 -7.03
N PRO A 99 0.16 7.27 -7.55
CA PRO A 99 -0.07 7.51 -8.98
C PRO A 99 0.46 8.88 -9.42
N ALA A 100 0.35 9.92 -8.59
CA ALA A 100 0.89 11.25 -8.90
C ALA A 100 2.42 11.22 -9.09
N VAL A 101 3.15 10.49 -8.24
CA VAL A 101 4.60 10.36 -8.36
C VAL A 101 4.99 9.60 -9.62
N ILE A 102 4.27 8.53 -9.96
CA ILE A 102 4.49 7.79 -11.22
C ILE A 102 4.23 8.70 -12.43
N THR A 103 3.16 9.51 -12.40
CA THR A 103 2.84 10.47 -13.47
C THR A 103 3.94 11.51 -13.66
N VAL A 104 4.50 12.09 -12.59
CA VAL A 104 5.59 13.07 -12.68
C VAL A 104 6.83 12.45 -13.34
N GLN A 105 7.18 11.20 -13.00
CA GLN A 105 8.29 10.50 -13.63
C GLN A 105 8.05 10.26 -15.12
N TYR A 106 6.81 9.90 -15.49
CA TYR A 106 6.43 9.70 -16.89
C TYR A 106 6.47 11.00 -17.69
N ILE A 107 5.99 12.11 -17.14
CA ILE A 107 6.04 13.43 -17.81
C ILE A 107 7.49 13.89 -18.00
N SER A 108 8.37 13.65 -17.02
CA SER A 108 9.81 13.95 -17.13
C SER A 108 10.50 13.17 -18.26
N LEU A 109 10.00 11.98 -18.60
CA LEU A 109 10.48 11.20 -19.75
C LEU A 109 10.11 11.86 -21.09
N PHE A 110 8.89 12.38 -21.21
CA PHE A 110 8.37 13.02 -22.42
C PHE A 110 8.19 14.53 -22.20
N PRO A 111 9.27 15.31 -22.05
CA PRO A 111 9.15 16.75 -21.97
C PRO A 111 8.49 17.24 -23.26
N PHE A 112 7.36 17.94 -23.15
CA PHE A 112 6.69 18.56 -24.28
C PHE A 112 7.69 19.50 -24.97
N LYS A 113 8.24 19.04 -26.10
CA LYS A 113 9.12 19.85 -26.92
C LYS A 113 8.28 20.97 -27.52
N ASN A 114 8.38 22.15 -26.93
CA ASN A 114 7.70 23.35 -27.42
C ASN A 114 8.23 23.65 -28.83
N LYS A 115 7.39 23.46 -29.86
CA LYS A 115 7.72 23.88 -31.22
C LYS A 115 7.55 25.40 -31.26
N LYS A 116 8.64 26.14 -31.05
CA LYS A 116 8.79 27.47 -31.64
C LYS A 116 9.49 27.34 -32.98
#